data_AF-A0A1E1WZZ2-F1
#
_entry.id   AF-A0A1E1WZZ2-F1
#
_cell.length_a   1.000
_cell.length_b   1.000
_cell.length_c   1.000
_cell.angle_alpha   90.00
_cell.angle_beta   90.00
_cell.angle_gamma   90.00
#
_symmetry.space_group_name_H-M   'P 1'
#
loop_
_entity.id
_entity.type
_entity.pdbx_description
1 polymer ?
#
loop_
_entity_poly.entity_id
_entity_poly.type
_entity_poly.pdbx_seq_one_letter_code
_entity_poly.pdbx_strand_id
1 'polypeptide(L)' 'LLLLGLAVTFASAIWGPEYGEHAQCVDNCQPNDCPSGCKTNCACYRRFDHPTHGYCMDPSKPIPDQFRNLGAST' A
#
# COMPACT_ATOMS: atom_id res chain seq x y z
N LEU A 1 -15.04 -13.14 16.42
CA LEU A 1 -13.82 -12.84 15.64
C LEU A 1 -13.95 -13.40 14.22
N LEU A 2 -14.79 -12.80 13.37
CA LEU A 2 -15.02 -13.28 11.98
C LEU A 2 -14.94 -12.16 10.92
N LEU A 3 -14.76 -10.90 11.33
CA LEU A 3 -14.83 -9.74 10.41
C LEU A 3 -13.48 -9.39 9.76
N LEU A 4 -12.36 -9.79 10.37
CA LEU A 4 -11.02 -9.53 9.82
C LEU A 4 -10.73 -10.35 8.54
N GLY A 5 -11.34 -11.54 8.40
CA GLY A 5 -11.11 -12.41 7.24
C GLY A 5 -11.78 -11.92 5.95
N LEU A 6 -12.98 -11.33 6.05
CA LEU A 6 -13.70 -10.85 4.86
C LEU A 6 -13.05 -9.59 4.25
N ALA A 7 -12.56 -8.66 5.07
CA ALA A 7 -11.96 -7.42 4.57
C ALA A 7 -10.73 -7.68 3.66
N VAL A 8 -9.92 -8.69 4.02
CA VAL A 8 -8.73 -9.06 3.25
C VAL A 8 -9.10 -9.68 1.90
N THR A 9 -10.15 -10.51 1.85
CA THR A 9 -10.58 -11.19 0.62
C THR A 9 -11.14 -10.26 -0.47
N PHE A 10 -11.83 -9.18 -0.10
CA PHE A 10 -12.34 -8.23 -1.10
C PHE A 10 -11.26 -7.29 -1.61
N ALA A 11 -10.30 -6.90 -0.76
CA ALA A 11 -9.22 -6.04 -1.17
C ALA A 11 -8.29 -6.74 -2.18
N SER A 12 -7.98 -8.03 -2.00
CA SER A 12 -7.17 -8.78 -2.98
C SER A 12 -7.82 -8.92 -4.37
N ALA A 13 -9.16 -8.83 -4.46
CA ALA A 13 -9.84 -8.92 -5.76
C ALA A 13 -9.76 -7.62 -6.57
N ILE A 14 -9.75 -6.47 -5.88
CA ILE A 14 -9.63 -5.14 -6.50
C ILE A 14 -8.17 -4.78 -6.74
N TRP A 15 -7.30 -5.23 -5.84
CA TRP A 15 -5.89 -4.84 -5.76
C TRP A 15 -4.93 -6.01 -6.10
N GLY A 16 -5.40 -7.06 -6.75
CA GLY A 16 -4.55 -8.22 -7.10
C GLY A 16 -4.09 -9.06 -5.88
N PRO A 17 -3.59 -10.27 -6.14
CA PRO A 17 -3.20 -11.21 -5.09
C PRO A 17 -1.99 -10.73 -4.28
N GLU A 18 -1.07 -9.98 -4.89
CA GLU A 18 0.15 -9.48 -4.25
C GLU A 18 -0.16 -8.49 -3.12
N TYR A 19 -1.30 -7.81 -3.17
CA TYR A 19 -1.74 -6.90 -2.11
C TYR A 19 -1.91 -7.60 -0.77
N GLY A 20 -2.34 -8.88 -0.78
CA GLY A 20 -2.46 -9.69 0.42
C GLY A 20 -1.13 -9.89 1.14
N GLU A 21 -0.01 -9.90 0.42
CA GLU A 21 1.33 -10.05 1.01
C GLU A 21 1.79 -8.81 1.78
N HIS A 22 1.15 -7.67 1.55
CA HIS A 22 1.42 -6.42 2.25
C HIS A 22 0.47 -6.16 3.42
N ALA A 23 -0.45 -7.06 3.74
CA ALA A 23 -1.55 -6.81 4.69
C ALA A 23 -1.11 -6.24 6.07
N GLN A 24 0.09 -6.59 6.54
CA GLN A 24 0.68 -6.04 7.78
C GLN A 24 1.01 -4.54 7.69
N CYS A 25 1.32 -4.05 6.48
CA CYS A 25 1.81 -2.70 6.21
C CYS A 25 0.80 -1.79 5.54
N VAL A 26 -0.22 -2.33 4.86
CA VAL A 26 -1.22 -1.55 4.12
C VAL A 26 -1.82 -0.45 5.00
N ASP A 27 -1.53 0.80 4.64
CA ASP A 27 -2.09 2.03 5.21
C ASP A 27 -1.82 3.21 4.26
N ASN A 28 -2.41 4.37 4.51
CA ASN A 28 -2.06 5.61 3.82
C ASN A 28 -0.87 6.29 4.50
N CYS A 29 -0.07 7.03 3.73
CA CYS A 29 1.04 7.82 4.28
C CYS A 29 1.24 9.16 3.60
N GLN A 30 1.96 10.04 4.30
CA GLN A 30 2.45 11.33 3.80
C GLN A 30 3.97 11.19 3.51
N PRO A 31 4.39 11.04 2.24
CA PRO A 31 5.78 10.72 1.89
C PRO A 31 6.81 11.78 2.28
N ASN A 32 6.36 12.99 2.59
CA ASN A 32 7.23 14.13 2.92
C ASN A 32 7.28 14.40 4.44
N ASP A 33 6.50 13.68 5.25
CA ASP A 33 6.45 13.85 6.70
C ASP A 33 7.43 12.92 7.42
N CYS A 34 7.86 13.30 8.62
CA CYS A 34 8.68 12.49 9.50
C CYS A 34 8.06 12.46 10.93
N PRO A 35 7.42 11.35 11.35
CA PRO A 35 7.23 10.09 10.60
C PRO A 35 6.17 10.23 9.50
N SER A 36 6.31 9.43 8.44
CA SER A 36 5.37 9.43 7.28
C SER A 36 3.98 8.86 7.60
N GLY A 37 3.80 8.29 8.79
CA GLY A 37 2.58 7.60 9.22
C GLY A 37 2.63 6.07 9.11
N CYS A 38 3.67 5.50 8.46
CA CYS A 38 3.81 4.06 8.36
C CYS A 38 4.25 3.39 9.68
N LYS A 39 3.77 2.17 9.92
CA LYS A 39 4.24 1.30 11.01
C LYS A 39 5.73 0.97 10.85
N THR A 40 6.35 0.55 11.95
CA THR A 40 7.73 0.02 11.94
C THR A 40 7.88 -1.12 10.92
N ASN A 41 8.97 -1.11 10.16
CA ASN A 41 9.31 -2.04 9.06
C ASN A 41 8.46 -1.90 7.79
N CYS A 42 7.59 -0.89 7.69
CA CYS A 42 6.87 -0.56 6.47
C CYS A 42 7.47 0.67 5.79
N ALA A 43 7.39 0.72 4.46
CA ALA A 43 7.88 1.84 3.67
C ALA A 43 6.72 2.60 3.01
N CYS A 44 6.82 3.93 2.98
CA CYS A 44 5.86 4.79 2.30
C CYS A 44 6.22 4.95 0.83
N TYR A 45 5.38 4.40 -0.06
CA TYR A 45 5.54 4.53 -1.51
C TYR A 45 4.65 5.65 -2.05
N ARG A 46 5.29 6.66 -2.63
CA ARG A 46 4.64 7.85 -3.20
C ARG A 46 3.84 7.50 -4.45
N ARG A 47 2.65 8.11 -4.60
CA ARG A 47 1.86 8.05 -5.83
C ARG A 47 2.41 9.01 -6.89
N PHE A 48 2.25 8.67 -8.17
CA PHE A 48 2.70 9.55 -9.26
C PHE A 48 1.73 10.70 -9.54
N ASP A 49 0.41 10.45 -9.45
CA ASP A 49 -0.61 11.47 -9.69
C ASP A 49 -0.78 12.45 -8.52
N HIS A 50 -0.50 12.00 -7.29
CA HIS A 50 -0.62 12.78 -6.07
C HIS A 50 0.63 12.60 -5.20
N PRO A 51 1.75 13.28 -5.52
CA PRO A 51 3.06 13.03 -4.91
C PRO A 51 3.19 13.41 -3.43
N THR A 52 2.19 14.13 -2.90
CA THR A 52 2.05 14.41 -1.47
C THR A 52 1.42 13.25 -0.71
N HIS A 53 0.90 12.23 -1.38
CA HIS A 53 0.27 11.06 -0.76
C HIS A 53 0.95 9.77 -1.21
N GLY A 54 0.83 8.74 -0.38
CA GLY A 54 1.39 7.44 -0.64
C GLY A 54 0.67 6.31 0.08
N TYR A 55 1.20 5.11 -0.10
CA TYR A 55 0.73 3.90 0.56
C TYR A 55 1.89 3.24 1.30
N CYS A 56 1.63 2.83 2.55
CA CYS A 56 2.52 1.99 3.32
C CYS A 56 2.48 0.56 2.76
N MET A 57 3.64 0.01 2.44
CA MET A 57 3.78 -1.37 1.99
C MET A 57 5.01 -2.02 2.61
N ASP A 58 4.98 -3.34 2.67
CA ASP A 58 6.13 -4.14 3.08
C ASP A 58 7.25 -4.04 2.02
N PRO A 59 8.44 -3.49 2.35
CA PRO A 59 9.52 -3.32 1.40
C PRO A 59 10.23 -4.64 1.01
N SER A 60 9.96 -5.75 1.71
CA SER A 60 10.48 -7.08 1.37
C SER A 60 9.68 -7.79 0.29
N LYS A 61 8.52 -7.23 -0.09
CA LYS A 61 7.58 -7.81 -1.04
C LYS A 61 7.55 -7.04 -2.36
N PRO A 62 7.31 -7.71 -3.50
CA PRO A 62 7.13 -7.02 -4.77
C PRO A 62 5.95 -6.05 -4.73
N ILE A 63 6.18 -4.78 -5.09
CA ILE A 63 5.11 -3.79 -5.20
C ILE A 63 4.15 -4.22 -6.32
N PRO A 64 2.83 -4.31 -6.06
CA PRO A 64 1.86 -4.71 -7.08
C PRO A 64 1.84 -3.70 -8.23
N ASP A 65 1.66 -4.17 -9.46
CA ASP A 65 1.82 -3.34 -10.66
C ASP A 65 0.89 -2.11 -10.70
N GLN A 66 -0.33 -2.27 -10.21
CA GLN A 66 -1.30 -1.16 -10.10
C GLN A 66 -0.81 -0.02 -9.18
N PHE A 67 0.07 -0.32 -8.22
CA PHE A 67 0.65 0.67 -7.30
C PHE A 67 1.95 1.25 -7.84
N ARG A 68 2.76 0.41 -8.49
CA ARG A 68 4.05 0.79 -9.06
C ARG A 68 3.94 1.99 -9.98
N ASN A 69 2.84 2.09 -10.73
CA ASN A 69 2.59 3.17 -11.68
C ASN A 69 1.29 3.93 -11.37
N LEU A 70 0.81 3.90 -10.11
CA LEU A 70 -0.46 4.53 -9.78
C LEU A 70 -0.38 6.04 -10.05
N GLY A 71 -1.13 6.48 -11.06
CA GLY A 71 -1.14 7.88 -11.47
C GLY A 71 -0.02 8.30 -12.41
N ALA A 72 0.79 7.36 -12.92
CA ALA A 72 1.74 7.66 -13.97
C ALA A 72 0.99 7.76 -15.30
N SER A 73 1.03 8.94 -15.94
CA SER A 73 0.65 9.08 -17.34
C SER A 73 1.70 8.33 -18.18
N THR A 74 1.27 7.35 -18.97
CA THR A 74 2.08 6.73 -20.04
C THR A 74 2.63 7.76 -21.00
#